data_AF-A0A1Q2TUT5-F1
#
_entry.id   AF-A0A1Q2TUT5-F1
#
_cell.length_a   1.000
_cell.length_b   1.000
_cell.length_c   1.000
_cell.angle_alpha   90.00
_cell.angle_beta   90.00
_cell.angle_gamma   90.00
#
_symmetry.space_group_name_H-M   'P 1'
#
loop_
_entity.id
_entity.type
_entity.pdbx_description
1 polymer ?
#
loop_
_entity_poly.entity_id
_entity_poly.type
_entity_poly.pdbx_seq_one_letter_code
_entity_poly.pdbx_strand_id
1 'polypeptide(L)'
;MKRPEPFALPPLAPYEDRLLHALAFFRTGRAVETQAHHCLSMYLRQGESRVMGEVGFYAKLLNMDVDDLLELIYTQPEQAQGLLAEYGAIAPVAEENHSA
;
A
#
# COMPACT_ATOMS: atom_id res chain seq x y z
N MET A 1 17.80 5.35 -10.64
CA MET A 1 16.58 5.03 -9.86
C MET A 1 16.79 5.56 -8.44
N LYS A 2 15.94 6.50 -7.98
CA LYS A 2 15.96 6.90 -6.57
C LYS A 2 15.55 5.68 -5.76
N ARG A 3 16.33 5.33 -4.74
CA ARG A 3 15.96 4.25 -3.82
C ARG A 3 14.68 4.70 -3.11
N PRO A 4 13.64 3.84 -3.04
CA PRO A 4 12.44 4.17 -2.27
C PRO A 4 12.81 4.49 -0.83
N GLU A 5 12.17 5.51 -0.28
CA GLU A 5 12.36 5.86 1.11
C GLU A 5 11.85 4.72 2.02
N PRO A 6 12.48 4.49 3.18
CA PRO A 6 12.00 3.51 4.14
C PRO A 6 10.57 3.85 4.57
N PHE A 7 9.62 2.97 4.24
CA PHE A 7 8.25 3.10 4.68
C PHE A 7 8.15 2.65 6.15
N ALA A 8 7.87 3.60 7.05
CA ALA A 8 7.59 3.32 8.44
C ALA A 8 6.08 3.16 8.63
N LEU A 9 5.65 2.01 9.15
CA LEU A 9 4.26 1.81 9.52
C LEU A 9 3.98 2.49 10.86
N PRO A 10 2.89 3.28 10.99
CA PRO A 10 2.41 3.68 12.29
C PRO A 10 2.05 2.45 13.12
N PRO A 11 2.07 2.55 14.46
CA PRO A 11 1.71 1.44 15.33
C PRO A 11 0.28 0.96 15.03
N LEU A 12 0.11 -0.36 15.03
CA LEU A 12 -1.21 -0.97 14.87
C LEU A 12 -2.11 -0.63 16.05
N ALA A 13 -3.43 -0.66 15.83
CA ALA A 13 -4.38 -0.60 16.92
C ALA A 13 -4.14 -1.75 17.92
N PRO A 14 -4.43 -1.55 19.23
CA PRO A 14 -3.97 -2.45 20.28
C PRO A 14 -4.40 -3.90 20.13
N TYR A 15 -5.55 -4.15 19.50
CA TYR A 15 -6.05 -5.51 19.30
C TYR A 15 -5.25 -6.25 18.21
N GLU A 16 -5.06 -5.60 17.07
CA GLU A 16 -4.29 -6.10 15.93
C GLU A 16 -2.83 -6.32 16.31
N ASP A 17 -2.24 -5.42 17.09
CA ASP A 17 -0.88 -5.57 17.60
C ASP A 17 -0.73 -6.83 18.48
N ARG A 18 -1.69 -7.08 19.38
CA ARG A 18 -1.71 -8.31 20.21
C ARG A 18 -1.86 -9.56 19.36
N LEU A 19 -2.71 -9.54 18.33
CA LEU A 19 -2.88 -10.67 17.42
C LEU A 19 -1.61 -10.96 16.63
N LEU A 20 -0.90 -9.92 16.16
CA LEU A 20 0.37 -10.06 15.46
C LEU A 20 1.43 -10.70 16.36
N HIS A 21 1.55 -10.25 17.61
CA HIS A 21 2.46 -10.85 18.58
C HIS A 21 2.12 -12.31 18.88
N ALA A 22 0.83 -12.63 19.07
CA ALA A 22 0.39 -14.01 19.27
C ALA A 22 0.71 -14.89 18.05
N LEU A 23 0.51 -14.38 16.83
CA LEU A 23 0.84 -15.08 15.59
C LEU A 23 2.34 -15.38 15.49
N ALA A 24 3.18 -14.37 15.76
CA ALA A 24 4.64 -14.51 15.76
C ALA A 24 5.10 -15.55 16.79
N PHE A 25 4.54 -15.51 18.00
CA PHE A 25 4.86 -16.44 19.08
C PHE A 25 4.43 -17.88 18.79
N PHE A 26 3.16 -18.11 18.42
CA PHE A 26 2.61 -19.48 18.33
C PHE A 26 2.85 -20.19 17.00
N ARG A 27 2.94 -19.46 15.88
CA ARG A 27 2.88 -20.09 14.55
C ARG A 27 4.20 -20.11 13.81
N THR A 28 5.04 -19.10 14.00
CA THR A 28 6.23 -18.92 13.16
C THR A 28 7.53 -18.89 13.94
N GLY A 29 7.51 -18.54 15.23
CA GLY A 29 8.73 -18.37 16.03
C GLY A 29 9.64 -17.26 15.47
N ARG A 30 9.07 -16.32 14.70
CA ARG A 30 9.80 -15.25 14.01
C ARG A 30 9.71 -13.96 14.81
N ALA A 31 10.62 -13.04 14.52
CA ALA A 31 10.50 -11.65 14.95
C ALA A 31 9.17 -11.05 14.46
N VAL A 32 8.54 -10.21 15.29
CA VAL A 32 7.21 -9.63 15.05
C VAL A 32 7.21 -8.82 13.76
N GLU A 33 8.28 -8.08 13.49
CA GLU A 33 8.48 -7.28 12.28
C GLU A 33 8.50 -8.15 11.03
N THR A 34 9.21 -9.29 11.11
CA THR A 34 9.25 -10.26 10.01
C THR A 34 7.87 -10.85 9.76
N GLN A 35 7.08 -11.10 10.82
CA GLN A 35 5.71 -11.58 10.68
C GLN A 35 4.81 -10.52 10.06
N ALA A 36 4.96 -9.24 10.46
CA ALA A 36 4.22 -8.12 9.90
C ALA A 36 4.44 -7.99 8.38
N HIS A 37 5.71 -8.06 7.93
CA HIS A 37 6.04 -8.04 6.51
C HIS A 37 5.40 -9.19 5.73
N HIS A 38 5.36 -10.40 6.30
CA HIS A 38 4.69 -11.54 5.66
C HIS A 38 3.18 -11.36 5.57
N CYS A 39 2.54 -10.88 6.64
CA CYS A 39 1.12 -10.58 6.65
C CYS A 39 0.76 -9.53 5.58
N LEU A 40 1.53 -8.44 5.51
CA LEU A 40 1.34 -7.40 4.49
C LEU A 40 1.53 -7.96 3.07
N SER A 41 2.60 -8.71 2.84
CA SER A 41 2.87 -9.33 1.54
C SER A 41 1.75 -10.28 1.11
N MET A 42 1.22 -11.07 2.03
CA MET A 42 0.11 -11.98 1.76
C MET A 42 -1.17 -11.21 1.43
N TYR A 43 -1.48 -10.17 2.20
CA TYR A 43 -2.66 -9.33 1.96
C TYR A 43 -2.60 -8.64 0.59
N LEU A 44 -1.44 -8.07 0.23
CA LEU A 44 -1.23 -7.45 -1.08
C LEU A 44 -1.43 -8.44 -2.23
N ARG A 45 -0.93 -9.68 -2.12
CA ARG A 45 -1.16 -10.71 -3.15
C ARG A 45 -2.63 -11.12 -3.26
N GLN A 46 -3.37 -11.15 -2.16
CA GLN A 46 -4.80 -11.47 -2.19
C GLN A 46 -5.62 -10.35 -2.85
N GLY A 47 -5.21 -9.09 -2.67
CA GLY A 47 -5.85 -7.93 -3.26
C GLY A 47 -5.34 -7.54 -4.67
N GLU A 48 -4.31 -8.21 -5.18
CA GLU A 48 -3.57 -7.80 -6.39
C GLU A 48 -4.49 -7.57 -7.59
N SER A 49 -5.39 -8.52 -7.89
CA SER A 49 -6.30 -8.41 -9.04
C SER A 49 -7.21 -7.18 -8.98
N ARG A 50 -7.65 -6.79 -7.78
CA ARG A 50 -8.45 -5.57 -7.57
C ARG A 50 -7.62 -4.33 -7.80
N VAL A 51 -6.43 -4.26 -7.18
CA VAL A 51 -5.51 -3.12 -7.30
C VAL A 51 -5.11 -2.92 -8.76
N MET A 52 -4.64 -3.97 -9.44
CA MET A 52 -4.23 -3.89 -10.84
C MET A 52 -5.41 -3.65 -11.79
N GLY A 53 -6.64 -4.05 -11.43
CA GLY A 53 -7.84 -3.68 -12.16
C GLY A 53 -8.10 -2.18 -12.16
N GLU A 54 -7.94 -1.52 -11.01
CA GLU A 54 -8.06 -0.06 -10.88
C GLU A 54 -6.92 0.66 -11.62
N VAL A 55 -5.67 0.22 -11.43
CA VAL A 55 -4.51 0.77 -12.16
C VAL A 55 -4.73 0.64 -13.67
N GLY A 56 -5.14 -0.54 -14.14
CA GLY A 56 -5.39 -0.79 -15.56
C GLY A 56 -6.56 0.01 -16.14
N PHE A 57 -7.58 0.32 -15.34
CA PHE A 57 -8.65 1.22 -15.77
C PHE A 57 -8.14 2.64 -16.00
N TYR A 58 -7.40 3.19 -15.05
CA TYR A 58 -6.87 4.55 -15.14
C TYR A 58 -5.74 4.69 -16.16
N ALA A 59 -4.89 3.68 -16.32
CA ALA A 59 -3.86 3.65 -17.34
C ALA A 59 -4.46 3.81 -18.74
N LYS A 60 -5.59 3.15 -19.01
CA LYS A 60 -6.35 3.32 -20.26
C LYS A 60 -6.87 4.74 -20.46
N LEU A 61 -7.38 5.38 -19.41
CA LEU A 61 -7.88 6.76 -19.49
C LEU A 61 -6.76 7.76 -19.75
N LEU A 62 -5.58 7.53 -19.16
CA LEU A 62 -4.38 8.33 -19.36
C LEU A 62 -3.61 7.98 -20.64
N ASN A 63 -4.06 6.97 -21.40
CA ASN A 63 -3.36 6.41 -22.55
C ASN A 63 -1.89 6.05 -22.23
N MET A 64 -1.69 5.41 -21.08
CA MET A 64 -0.41 5.00 -20.51
C MET A 64 -0.36 3.48 -20.36
N ASP A 65 0.84 2.90 -20.34
CA ASP A 65 1.02 1.50 -19.95
C ASP A 65 0.68 1.30 -18.46
N VAL A 66 0.23 0.10 -18.09
CA VAL A 66 -0.14 -0.22 -16.71
C VAL A 66 1.07 -0.18 -15.79
N ASP A 67 2.21 -0.70 -16.25
CA ASP A 67 3.44 -0.73 -15.46
C ASP A 67 4.01 0.69 -15.29
N ASP A 68 3.88 1.54 -16.30
CA ASP A 68 4.28 2.95 -16.24
C ASP A 68 3.44 3.73 -15.21
N LEU A 69 2.13 3.51 -15.18
CA LEU A 69 1.27 4.14 -14.17
C LEU A 69 1.59 3.63 -12.77
N LEU A 70 1.85 2.33 -12.62
CA LEU A 70 2.24 1.74 -11.33
C LEU A 70 3.55 2.35 -10.82
N GLU A 71 4.55 2.50 -11.68
CA GLU A 71 5.83 3.15 -11.35
C GLU A 71 5.64 4.65 -11.05
N LEU A 72 4.74 5.33 -11.76
CA LEU A 72 4.42 6.73 -11.50
C LEU A 72 3.80 6.92 -10.11
N ILE A 73 2.84 6.06 -9.73
CA ILE A 73 2.24 6.05 -8.38
C ILE A 73 3.34 5.81 -7.33
N TYR A 74 4.26 4.90 -7.60
CA TYR A 74 5.33 4.55 -6.67
C TYR A 74 6.37 5.66 -6.48
N THR A 75 6.75 6.34 -7.56
CA THR A 75 7.87 7.30 -7.53
C THR A 75 7.44 8.75 -7.39
N GLN A 76 6.25 9.11 -7.88
CA GLN A 76 5.71 10.47 -7.92
C GLN A 76 4.20 10.48 -7.62
N PRO A 77 3.78 10.09 -6.40
CA PRO A 77 2.36 9.90 -6.05
C PRO A 77 1.52 11.18 -6.19
N GLU A 78 2.06 12.35 -5.84
CA GLU A 78 1.35 13.64 -6.00
C GLU A 78 1.06 13.95 -7.48
N GLN A 79 2.02 13.66 -8.36
CA GLN A 79 1.83 13.83 -9.81
C GLN A 79 0.78 12.84 -10.33
N ALA A 80 0.86 11.57 -9.92
CA ALA A 80 -0.14 10.58 -10.27
C ALA A 80 -1.55 11.03 -9.83
N GLN A 81 -1.69 11.51 -8.59
CA GLN A 81 -2.96 12.00 -8.06
C GLN A 81 -3.51 13.19 -8.89
N GLY A 82 -2.64 14.14 -9.27
CA GLY A 82 -3.04 15.27 -10.12
C GLY A 82 -3.57 14.85 -11.49
N LEU A 83 -2.89 13.91 -12.15
CA LEU A 83 -3.32 13.37 -13.45
C LEU A 83 -4.65 12.61 -13.33
N LEU A 84 -4.81 11.84 -12.27
CA LEU A 84 -5.97 10.98 -12.09
C LEU A 84 -7.22 11.74 -11.63
N ALA A 85 -7.05 12.87 -10.95
CA ALA A 85 -8.15 13.73 -10.48
C ALA A 85 -9.06 14.23 -11.61
N GLU A 86 -8.55 14.32 -12.84
CA GLU A 86 -9.34 14.71 -14.03
C GLU A 86 -10.40 13.66 -14.42
N TYR A 87 -10.23 12.41 -13.97
CA TYR A 87 -11.04 11.26 -14.40
C TYR A 87 -11.94 10.70 -13.30
N GLY A 88 -11.88 11.24 -12.08
CA GLY A 88 -12.76 10.86 -10.98
C GLY A 88 -12.20 11.22 -9.60
N ALA A 89 -13.01 10.97 -8.57
CA ALA A 89 -12.59 11.14 -7.19
C ALA A 89 -11.65 9.99 -6.77
N ILE A 90 -10.35 10.23 -6.81
CA ILE A 90 -9.39 9.41 -6.06
C ILE A 90 -9.40 9.88 -4.62
N ALA A 91 -9.58 8.94 -3.69
CA ALA A 91 -9.50 9.26 -2.27
C ALA A 91 -8.15 9.94 -2.02
N PRO A 92 -8.13 11.13 -1.39
CA PRO A 92 -6.86 11.76 -1.05
C PRO A 92 -6.05 10.81 -0.19
N VAL A 93 -4.71 10.91 -0.28
CA VAL A 93 -3.84 10.24 0.69
C VAL A 93 -4.37 10.59 2.07
N ALA A 94 -4.80 9.60 2.83
CA ALA A 94 -5.38 9.84 4.14
C ALA A 94 -4.35 10.60 4.97
N GLU A 95 -4.70 11.80 5.45
CA GLU A 95 -3.84 12.52 6.38
C GLU A 95 -3.55 11.62 7.58
N GLU A 96 -2.32 11.71 8.11
CA GLU A 96 -1.93 11.00 9.32
C GLU A 96 -3.01 11.23 10.38
N ASN A 97 -3.74 10.17 10.74
CA ASN A 97 -4.61 10.17 11.90
C ASN A 97 -3.72 10.47 13.11
N HIS A 98 -3.56 11.75 13.44
CA HIS A 98 -3.06 12.22 14.71
C HIS A 98 -4.09 11.79 15.74
N SER A 99 -3.99 10.54 16.16
CA SER A 99 -4.73 10.04 17.29
C SER A 99 -4.18 10.78 18.51
N ALA A 100 -5.00 11.68 19.03
CA ALA A 100 -4.77 12.39 20.29
C ALA A 100 -4.60 11.42 21.47
#